data_AF-D2S2H4-F1
#
_entry.id   AF-D2S2H4-F1
#
_cell.length_a   1.000
_cell.length_b   1.000
_cell.length_c   1.000
_cell.angle_alpha   90.00
_cell.angle_beta   90.00
_cell.angle_gamma   90.00
#
_symmetry.space_group_name_H-M   'P 1'
#
loop_
_entity.id
_entity.type
_entity.pdbx_description
1 polymer ?
#
loop_
_entity_poly.entity_id
_entity_poly.type
_entity_poly.pdbx_seq_one_letter_code
_entity_poly.pdbx_strand_id
1 'polypeptide(L)' 'MMPRTIELDDDLAERIEGHLEDGETIEEYIAELVAIYEQEGRFLQEGA' A
#
# COMPACT_ATOMS: atom_id res chain seq x y z
N MET A 1 -14.34 0.11 -10.42
CA MET A 1 -13.85 -0.17 -9.05
C MET A 1 -14.98 0.10 -8.06
N MET A 2 -15.15 -0.71 -7.02
CA MET A 2 -16.05 -0.38 -5.90
C MET A 2 -15.18 0.14 -4.76
N PRO A 3 -15.19 1.46 -4.46
CA PRO A 3 -14.32 2.03 -3.46
C PRO A 3 -14.60 1.41 -2.09
N ARG A 4 -13.53 1.16 -1.34
CA ARG A 4 -13.59 0.69 0.04
C ARG A 4 -12.95 1.76 0.91
N THR A 5 -13.61 2.09 2.01
CA THR A 5 -13.02 2.97 3.02
C THR A 5 -12.12 2.15 3.93
N ILE A 6 -10.92 2.64 4.19
CA ILE A 6 -10.02 2.15 5.23
C ILE A 6 -9.78 3.28 6.23
N GLU A 7 -9.67 2.93 7.51
CA GLU A 7 -9.25 3.86 8.55
C GLU A 7 -7.77 3.62 8.84
N LEU A 8 -6.99 4.69 8.87
CA LEU A 8 -5.57 4.66 9.20
C LEU A 8 -5.35 5.50 10.45
N ASP A 9 -4.40 5.08 11.27
CA ASP A 9 -3.89 5.92 12.35
C ASP A 9 -3.17 7.15 11.77
N ASP A 10 -3.29 8.30 12.44
CA ASP A 10 -2.72 9.57 11.96
C ASP A 10 -1.21 9.46 11.73
N ASP A 11 -0.47 8.78 12.62
CA ASP A 11 0.98 8.61 12.50
C ASP A 11 1.35 7.76 11.28
N LEU A 12 0.50 6.78 10.92
CA LEU A 12 0.69 5.96 9.72
C LEU A 12 0.36 6.77 8.46
N ALA A 13 -0.72 7.56 8.50
CA ALA A 13 -1.11 8.40 7.38
C ALA A 13 -0.02 9.42 7.04
N GLU A 14 0.51 10.14 8.03
CA GLU A 14 1.60 11.11 7.84
C GLU A 14 2.87 10.45 7.27
N ARG A 15 3.20 9.24 7.74
CA ARG A 15 4.34 8.49 7.20
C ARG A 15 4.15 8.11 5.75
N ILE A 16 2.95 7.66 5.37
CA ILE A 16 2.63 7.34 3.97
C ILE A 16 2.71 8.60 3.12
N GLU A 17 2.10 9.71 3.56
CA GLU A 17 2.13 11.00 2.87
C GLU A 17 3.56 11.51 2.63
N GLY A 18 4.47 11.28 3.58
CA GLY A 18 5.88 11.61 3.43
C GLY A 18 6.65 10.74 2.42
N HIS A 19 6.07 9.62 1.96
CA HIS A 19 6.63 8.74 0.94
C HIS A 19 5.99 8.90 -0.43
N LEU A 20 4.93 9.70 -0.57
CA LEU A 20 4.25 9.93 -1.84
C LEU A 20 5.14 10.68 -2.82
N GLU A 21 5.10 10.27 -4.09
CA GLU A 21 5.65 11.01 -5.21
C GLU A 21 4.74 12.18 -5.62
N ASP A 22 5.24 13.10 -6.45
CA ASP A 22 4.51 14.33 -6.83
C ASP A 22 3.16 14.02 -7.50
N GLY A 23 2.07 14.28 -6.77
CA GLY A 23 0.70 14.06 -7.24
C GLY A 23 0.18 12.63 -7.05
N GLU A 24 0.97 11.78 -6.40
CA GLU A 24 0.57 10.42 -6.04
C GLU A 24 -0.46 10.44 -4.89
N THR A 25 -1.39 9.49 -4.94
CA THR A 25 -2.37 9.25 -3.88
C THR A 25 -1.94 8.10 -2.95
N ILE A 26 -2.50 8.08 -1.74
CA ILE A 26 -2.33 6.94 -0.81
C ILE A 26 -2.75 5.60 -1.43
N GLU A 27 -3.78 5.60 -2.30
CA GLU A 27 -4.23 4.39 -3.01
C GLU A 27 -3.15 3.86 -3.97
N GLU A 28 -2.52 4.75 -4.73
CA GLU A 28 -1.45 4.41 -5.67
C GLU A 28 -0.23 3.85 -4.92
N TYR A 29 0.21 4.54 -3.87
CA TYR A 29 1.34 4.08 -3.04
C TYR A 29 1.11 2.69 -2.44
N ILE A 30 -0.09 2.44 -1.90
CA ILE A 30 -0.44 1.11 -1.36
C ILE A 30 -0.45 0.05 -2.47
N ALA A 31 -0.96 0.38 -3.66
CA ALA A 31 -0.97 -0.54 -4.80
C ALA A 31 0.47 -0.88 -5.25
N GLU A 32 1.37 0.09 -5.25
CA GLU A 32 2.79 -0.13 -5.56
C GLU A 32 3.46 -1.02 -4.51
N LEU A 33 3.22 -0.77 -3.22
CA LEU A 33 3.73 -1.63 -2.14
C LEU A 33 3.26 -3.08 -2.32
N VAL A 34 1.97 -3.29 -2.61
CA VAL A 34 1.43 -4.64 -2.87
C VAL A 34 2.12 -5.28 -4.07
N ALA A 35 2.30 -4.55 -5.17
CA ALA A 35 2.98 -5.05 -6.36
C ALA A 35 4.45 -5.44 -6.07
N ILE A 36 5.17 -4.66 -5.25
CA ILE A 36 6.52 -5.00 -4.78
C ILE A 36 6.48 -6.31 -3.98
N TYR A 37 5.57 -6.43 -3.02
CA TYR A 37 5.41 -7.64 -2.20
C TYR A 37 5.07 -8.88 -3.04
N GLU A 38 4.22 -8.74 -4.07
CA GLU A 38 3.85 -9.81 -4.98
C GLU A 38 5.01 -10.22 -5.91
N GLN A 39 5.77 -9.25 -6.42
CA GLN A 39 6.93 -9.49 -7.28
C GLN A 39 8.10 -10.11 -6.52
N GLU A 40 8.34 -9.68 -5.27
CA GLU A 40 9.38 -10.24 -4.39
C GLU A 40 8.99 -11.60 -3.80
N GLY A 41 7.81 -12.13 -4.14
CA GLY A 41 7.45 -13.53 -3.92
C GLY A 41 7.27 -13.92 -2.46
N ARG A 42 7.16 -12.97 -1.52
CA ARG A 42 7.08 -13.28 -0.08
C ARG A 42 5.80 -14.00 0.34
N PHE A 43 4.81 -14.16 -0.55
CA PHE A 43 3.58 -14.91 -0.28
C PHE A 43 3.39 -16.19 -1.11
N LEU A 44 4.30 -16.53 -2.04
CA LEU A 44 4.24 -17.83 -2.73
C LEU A 44 4.91 -18.97 -1.94
N GLN A 45 5.32 -18.74 -0.68
CA GLN A 45 5.51 -19.82 0.28
C GLN A 45 4.24 -20.02 1.10
N GLU A 46 3.34 -20.77 0.46
CA GLU A 46 2.40 -21.76 0.99
C GLU A 46 1.65 -21.45 2.30
N GLY A 47 0.32 -21.44 2.17
CA GLY A 47 -0.52 -22.04 3.20
C GLY A 47 -0.17 -23.53 3.32
N ALA A 48 0.56 -23.86 4.38
CA ALA A 48 0.52 -25.17 5.03
C ALA A 48 -0.79 -25.33 5.82
#